data_AF-A0A0F6W9P1-F1
#
_entry.id   AF-A0A0F6W9P1-F1
#
_cell.length_a   1.000
_cell.length_b   1.000
_cell.length_c   1.000
_cell.angle_alpha   90.00
_cell.angle_beta   90.00
_cell.angle_gamma   90.00
#
_symmetry.space_group_name_H-M   'P 1'
#
loop_
_entity.id
_entity.type
_entity.pdbx_description
1 polymer ?
#
loop_
_entity_poly.entity_id
_entity_poly.type
_entity_poly.pdbx_seq_one_letter_code
_entity_poly.pdbx_strand_id
1 'polypeptide(L)'
;MRNYAVQTYGQQAWSTVVERASREDREVLSGMLLAGGWVPIGVVNRAVTTLLAEHRTRDDEMRKLSAFIADNDLGTVYKMALRFGSPEFLLSRTGSLWNRYFDSGTLTPKDMGPRHWRLTLDAPVGDDVAPNQLFCGPGCPAWIEMGLRLTGATNASVRHTECRYSNGSSCSYVVTW
;
A
#
# COMPACT_ATOMS: atom_id res chain seq x y z
N MET A 1 -6.00 -7.35 1.23
CA MET A 1 -7.26 -6.91 0.59
C MET A 1 -8.45 -7.79 0.93
N ARG A 2 -8.50 -9.10 0.57
CA ARG A 2 -9.67 -9.96 0.86
C ARG A 2 -10.13 -9.92 2.31
N ASN A 3 -9.18 -10.08 3.25
CA ASN A 3 -9.49 -10.01 4.69
C ASN A 3 -10.12 -8.68 5.09
N TYR A 4 -9.62 -7.56 4.56
CA TYR A 4 -10.21 -6.24 4.78
C TYR A 4 -11.66 -6.17 4.26
N ALA A 5 -11.89 -6.60 3.02
CA ALA A 5 -13.23 -6.60 2.43
C ALA A 5 -14.21 -7.43 3.27
N VAL A 6 -13.80 -8.64 3.68
CA VAL A 6 -14.66 -9.54 4.46
C VAL A 6 -14.89 -9.02 5.88
N GLN A 7 -13.86 -8.51 6.57
CA GLN A 7 -13.99 -8.03 7.94
C GLN A 7 -14.76 -6.71 8.04
N THR A 8 -14.60 -5.81 7.07
CA THR A 8 -15.22 -4.48 7.09
C THR A 8 -16.62 -4.48 6.46
N TYR A 9 -16.82 -5.27 5.39
CA TYR A 9 -18.03 -5.21 4.55
C TYR A 9 -18.74 -6.56 4.39
N GLY A 10 -18.22 -7.62 4.99
CA GLY A 10 -18.78 -8.96 4.91
C GLY A 10 -18.37 -9.73 3.65
N GLN A 11 -18.69 -11.02 3.65
CA GLN A 11 -18.31 -11.95 2.58
C GLN A 11 -18.87 -11.54 1.20
N GLN A 12 -20.04 -10.92 1.17
CA GLN A 12 -20.69 -10.49 -0.07
C GLN A 12 -19.86 -9.44 -0.83
N ALA A 13 -19.19 -8.52 -0.12
CA ALA A 13 -18.37 -7.50 -0.76
C ALA A 13 -17.21 -8.13 -1.55
N TRP A 14 -16.58 -9.18 -1.00
CA TRP A 14 -15.55 -9.92 -1.73
C TRP A 14 -16.12 -10.70 -2.91
N SER A 15 -17.27 -11.34 -2.73
CA SER A 15 -17.95 -12.07 -3.82
C SER A 15 -18.24 -11.15 -5.01
N THR A 16 -18.75 -9.93 -4.77
CA THR A 16 -19.00 -8.94 -5.82
C THR A 16 -17.74 -8.57 -6.60
N VAL A 17 -16.58 -8.43 -5.92
CA VAL A 17 -15.29 -8.17 -6.59
C VAL A 17 -14.93 -9.31 -7.54
N VAL A 18 -15.06 -10.56 -7.07
CA VAL A 18 -14.76 -11.77 -7.85
C VAL A 18 -15.74 -11.96 -9.01
N GLU A 19 -17.01 -11.66 -8.80
CA GLU A 19 -18.06 -11.73 -9.83
C GLU A 19 -17.84 -10.68 -10.94
N ARG A 20 -17.43 -9.47 -10.60
CA ARG A 20 -17.15 -8.39 -11.56
C ARG A 20 -15.79 -8.51 -12.25
N ALA A 21 -14.91 -9.39 -11.78
CA ALA A 21 -13.61 -9.63 -12.38
C ALA A 21 -13.71 -10.25 -13.78
N SER A 22 -12.68 -10.05 -14.61
CA SER A 22 -12.53 -10.79 -15.86
C SER A 22 -12.41 -12.30 -15.58
N ARG A 23 -12.58 -13.14 -16.60
CA ARG A 23 -12.42 -14.59 -16.41
C ARG A 23 -11.02 -14.93 -15.89
N GLU A 24 -9.99 -14.33 -16.48
CA GLU A 24 -8.59 -14.52 -16.13
C GLU A 24 -8.29 -14.05 -14.69
N ASP A 25 -8.76 -12.87 -14.31
CA ASP A 25 -8.60 -12.35 -12.95
C ASP A 25 -9.35 -13.22 -11.94
N ARG A 26 -10.54 -13.71 -12.30
CA ARG A 26 -11.35 -14.55 -11.42
C ARG A 26 -10.64 -15.86 -11.10
N GLU A 27 -9.93 -16.47 -12.06
CA GLU A 27 -9.15 -17.69 -11.83
C GLU A 27 -8.09 -17.46 -10.74
N VAL A 28 -7.46 -16.28 -10.74
CA VAL A 28 -6.51 -15.88 -9.69
C VAL A 28 -7.21 -15.58 -8.36
N LEU A 29 -8.29 -14.80 -8.37
CA LEU A 29 -8.97 -14.32 -7.15
C LEU A 29 -9.83 -15.37 -6.43
N SER A 30 -10.33 -16.37 -7.16
CA SER A 30 -11.14 -17.48 -6.63
C SER A 30 -10.32 -18.70 -6.22
N GLY A 31 -9.05 -18.77 -6.64
CA GLY A 31 -8.11 -19.80 -6.23
C GLY A 31 -7.71 -19.70 -4.75
N MET A 32 -6.91 -20.65 -4.30
CA MET A 32 -6.31 -20.62 -2.97
C MET A 32 -5.25 -19.50 -2.89
N LEU A 33 -5.65 -18.33 -2.42
CA LEU A 33 -4.74 -17.23 -2.11
C LEU A 33 -3.97 -17.55 -0.83
N LEU A 34 -2.75 -18.08 -0.99
CA LEU A 34 -1.85 -18.37 0.12
C LEU A 34 -1.43 -17.09 0.83
N ALA A 35 -1.34 -17.15 2.16
CA ALA A 35 -0.74 -16.07 2.93
C ALA A 35 0.73 -15.90 2.52
N GLY A 36 1.10 -14.70 2.05
CA GLY A 36 2.43 -14.41 1.52
C GLY A 36 2.68 -14.86 0.07
N GLY A 37 1.65 -15.37 -0.63
CA GLY A 37 1.74 -15.68 -2.06
C GLY A 37 1.73 -14.42 -2.92
N TRP A 38 2.50 -14.43 -4.02
CA TRP A 38 2.52 -13.35 -5.02
C TRP A 38 1.29 -13.43 -5.93
N VAL A 39 0.70 -12.26 -6.20
CA VAL A 39 -0.43 -12.08 -7.12
C VAL A 39 -0.02 -11.03 -8.16
N PRO A 40 -0.30 -11.22 -9.46
CA PRO A 40 0.02 -10.22 -10.48
C PRO A 40 -0.60 -8.87 -10.14
N ILE A 41 0.20 -7.79 -10.23
CA ILE A 41 -0.22 -6.46 -9.78
C ILE A 41 -1.42 -5.92 -10.56
N GLY A 42 -1.56 -6.25 -11.85
CA GLY A 42 -2.76 -5.90 -12.63
C GLY A 42 -4.06 -6.43 -12.03
N VAL A 43 -4.06 -7.68 -11.58
CA VAL A 43 -5.20 -8.31 -10.91
C VAL A 43 -5.52 -7.56 -9.61
N VAL A 44 -4.50 -7.23 -8.82
CA VAL A 44 -4.65 -6.50 -7.56
C VAL A 44 -5.19 -5.08 -7.80
N ASN A 45 -4.64 -4.35 -8.75
CA ASN A 45 -5.07 -2.99 -9.12
C ASN A 45 -6.56 -2.97 -9.51
N ARG A 46 -6.99 -3.91 -10.37
CA ARG A 46 -8.39 -4.03 -10.79
C ARG A 46 -9.30 -4.42 -9.63
N ALA A 47 -8.92 -5.42 -8.84
CA ALA A 47 -9.72 -5.88 -7.70
C ALA A 47 -9.91 -4.79 -6.64
N VAL A 48 -8.84 -4.04 -6.30
CA VAL A 48 -8.95 -2.88 -5.40
C VAL A 48 -9.86 -1.82 -6.01
N THR A 49 -9.66 -1.47 -7.28
CA THR A 49 -10.50 -0.46 -7.96
C THR A 49 -11.98 -0.86 -7.92
N THR A 50 -12.30 -2.13 -8.15
CA THR A 50 -13.67 -2.67 -8.05
C THR A 50 -14.20 -2.60 -6.62
N LEU A 51 -13.41 -3.02 -5.63
CA LEU A 51 -13.80 -2.98 -4.21
C LEU A 51 -14.14 -1.55 -3.76
N LEU A 52 -13.34 -0.58 -4.21
CA LEU A 52 -13.48 0.81 -3.80
C LEU A 52 -14.53 1.58 -4.61
N ALA A 53 -15.04 1.02 -5.71
CA ALA A 53 -15.85 1.74 -6.69
C ALA A 53 -17.14 2.35 -6.14
N GLU A 54 -17.75 1.71 -5.13
CA GLU A 54 -19.05 2.09 -4.55
C GLU A 54 -18.91 3.08 -3.38
N HIS A 55 -17.67 3.37 -2.94
CA HIS A 55 -17.42 4.30 -1.86
C HIS A 55 -17.45 5.75 -2.33
N ARG A 56 -18.06 6.63 -1.54
CA ARG A 56 -18.18 8.06 -1.82
C ARG A 56 -16.82 8.72 -2.09
N THR A 57 -15.78 8.28 -1.38
CA THR A 57 -14.40 8.74 -1.54
C THR A 57 -13.47 7.53 -1.63
N ARG A 58 -13.06 7.20 -2.86
CA ARG A 58 -12.12 6.09 -3.11
C ARG A 58 -10.80 6.29 -2.36
N ASP A 59 -10.34 7.53 -2.27
CA ASP A 59 -9.10 7.87 -1.59
C ASP A 59 -9.14 7.57 -0.09
N ASP A 60 -10.18 8.01 0.62
CA ASP A 60 -10.32 7.72 2.06
C ASP A 60 -10.40 6.22 2.31
N GLU A 61 -11.10 5.50 1.44
CA GLU A 61 -11.24 4.06 1.56
C GLU A 61 -9.92 3.32 1.27
N MET A 62 -9.17 3.77 0.26
CA MET A 62 -7.82 3.27 -0.01
C MET A 62 -6.88 3.53 1.16
N ARG A 63 -7.00 4.68 1.83
CA ARG A 63 -6.22 4.98 3.05
C ARG A 63 -6.53 3.99 4.16
N LYS A 64 -7.81 3.67 4.42
CA LYS A 64 -8.20 2.67 5.43
C LYS A 64 -7.69 1.26 5.07
N LEU A 65 -7.89 0.83 3.83
CA LEU A 65 -7.39 -0.47 3.35
C LEU A 65 -5.87 -0.56 3.54
N SER A 66 -5.12 0.48 3.17
CA SER A 66 -3.66 0.49 3.25
C SER A 66 -3.16 0.51 4.69
N ALA A 67 -3.84 1.27 5.57
CA ALA A 67 -3.58 1.25 7.01
C ALA A 67 -3.87 -0.12 7.63
N PHE A 68 -4.97 -0.78 7.23
CA PHE A 68 -5.28 -2.14 7.66
C PHE A 68 -4.20 -3.13 7.20
N ILE A 69 -3.77 -3.05 5.93
CA ILE A 69 -2.68 -3.88 5.39
C ILE A 69 -1.40 -3.67 6.20
N ALA A 70 -1.00 -2.42 6.44
CA ALA A 70 0.18 -2.11 7.25
C ALA A 70 0.09 -2.70 8.66
N ASP A 71 -1.05 -2.53 9.34
CA ASP A 71 -1.21 -3.06 10.70
C ASP A 71 -1.23 -4.60 10.74
N ASN A 72 -1.81 -5.26 9.74
CA ASN A 72 -1.88 -6.73 9.72
C ASN A 72 -0.57 -7.37 9.25
N ASP A 73 0.06 -6.84 8.20
CA ASP A 73 1.21 -7.46 7.55
C ASP A 73 2.53 -7.14 8.24
N LEU A 74 2.63 -6.02 8.95
CA LEU A 74 3.76 -5.77 9.86
C LEU A 74 3.68 -6.62 11.13
N GLY A 75 2.89 -7.71 11.13
CA GLY A 75 2.55 -8.60 12.25
C GLY A 75 3.68 -8.95 13.22
N THR A 76 3.29 -9.52 14.37
CA THR A 76 4.00 -9.66 15.67
C THR A 76 5.53 -9.59 15.69
N VAL A 77 6.24 -10.23 14.76
CA VAL A 77 7.72 -10.20 14.67
C VAL A 77 8.25 -8.83 14.21
N TYR A 78 7.64 -8.21 13.19
CA TYR A 78 7.96 -6.84 12.79
C TYR A 78 7.38 -5.83 13.79
N LYS A 79 6.19 -6.06 14.36
CA LYS A 79 5.67 -5.25 15.48
C LYS A 79 6.61 -5.26 16.69
N MET A 80 7.28 -6.37 17.01
CA MET A 80 8.32 -6.40 18.05
C MET A 80 9.56 -5.61 17.61
N ALA A 81 10.11 -5.87 16.43
CA ALA A 81 11.29 -5.14 15.93
C ALA A 81 11.05 -3.63 15.73
N LEU A 82 9.84 -3.22 15.35
CA LEU A 82 9.42 -1.83 15.14
C LEU A 82 8.95 -1.15 16.43
N ARG A 83 8.36 -1.87 17.40
CA ARG A 83 8.12 -1.31 18.74
C ARG A 83 9.41 -0.91 19.44
N PHE A 84 10.51 -1.61 19.15
CA PHE A 84 11.85 -1.24 19.60
C PHE A 84 12.64 -0.42 18.55
N GLY A 85 12.06 -0.21 17.37
CA GLY A 85 12.67 0.52 16.26
C GLY A 85 12.25 1.98 16.25
N SER A 86 13.13 2.86 15.79
CA SER A 86 12.79 4.27 15.61
C SER A 86 12.03 4.49 14.29
N PRO A 87 11.29 5.60 14.15
CA PRO A 87 10.76 6.06 12.86
C PRO A 87 11.79 6.05 11.72
N GLU A 88 13.02 6.47 12.00
CA GLU A 88 14.15 6.46 11.06
C GLU A 88 14.53 5.03 10.65
N PHE A 89 14.50 4.07 11.58
CA PHE A 89 14.74 2.66 11.27
C PHE A 89 13.72 2.13 10.26
N LEU A 90 12.43 2.41 10.46
CA LEU A 90 11.38 2.05 9.50
C LEU A 90 11.64 2.69 8.13
N LEU A 91 11.90 4.00 8.11
CA LEU A 91 12.07 4.76 6.88
C LEU A 91 13.31 4.34 6.08
N SER A 92 14.42 4.02 6.76
CA SER A 92 15.63 3.49 6.12
C SER A 92 15.41 2.14 5.41
N ARG A 93 14.32 1.43 5.75
CA ARG A 93 13.99 0.10 5.23
C ARG A 93 12.83 0.10 4.23
N THR A 94 12.27 1.26 3.87
CA THR A 94 11.10 1.34 2.97
C THR A 94 11.32 0.65 1.64
N GLY A 95 12.54 0.68 1.07
CA GLY A 95 12.84 -0.05 -0.15
C GLY A 95 12.74 -1.57 0.00
N SER A 96 13.24 -2.12 1.11
CA SER A 96 13.06 -3.55 1.40
C SER A 96 11.61 -3.91 1.71
N LEU A 97 10.87 -3.02 2.38
CA LEU A 97 9.45 -3.22 2.66
C LEU A 97 8.62 -3.19 1.37
N TRP A 98 8.91 -2.27 0.45
CA TRP A 98 8.31 -2.20 -0.87
C TRP A 98 8.41 -3.54 -1.61
N ASN A 99 9.61 -4.13 -1.63
CA ASN A 99 9.90 -5.40 -2.30
C ASN A 99 9.17 -6.62 -1.68
N ARG A 100 8.49 -6.46 -0.53
CA ARG A 100 7.62 -7.50 0.03
C ARG A 100 6.22 -7.49 -0.57
N TYR A 101 5.81 -6.36 -1.16
CA TYR A 101 4.47 -6.15 -1.70
C TYR A 101 4.47 -6.06 -3.22
N PHE A 102 5.55 -5.56 -3.80
CA PHE A 102 5.66 -5.30 -5.23
C PHE A 102 7.00 -5.82 -5.73
N ASP A 103 6.97 -6.45 -6.90
CA ASP A 103 8.13 -6.95 -7.63
C ASP A 103 8.62 -5.94 -8.68
N SER A 104 7.93 -4.82 -8.84
CA SER A 104 8.31 -3.72 -9.73
C SER A 104 8.51 -2.40 -8.99
N GLY A 105 9.44 -1.61 -9.52
CA GLY A 105 9.82 -0.32 -8.96
C GLY A 105 10.79 -0.40 -7.78
N THR A 106 11.34 0.75 -7.41
CA THR A 106 12.28 0.92 -6.30
C THR A 106 11.88 2.13 -5.46
N LEU A 107 11.61 1.91 -4.18
CA LEU A 107 11.31 2.96 -3.21
C LEU A 107 12.60 3.33 -2.44
N THR A 108 13.18 4.48 -2.78
CA THR A 108 14.44 4.95 -2.19
C THR A 108 14.17 5.96 -1.09
N PRO A 109 14.61 5.70 0.16
CA PRO A 109 14.53 6.69 1.23
C PRO A 109 15.73 7.64 1.23
N LYS A 110 15.49 8.88 1.65
CA LYS A 110 16.51 9.90 1.89
C LYS A 110 16.21 10.65 3.19
N ASP A 111 17.15 10.61 4.11
CA ASP A 111 17.13 11.45 5.32
C ASP A 111 17.32 12.93 4.91
N MET A 112 16.38 13.78 5.33
CA MET A 112 16.41 15.22 5.09
C MET A 112 16.65 16.02 6.38
N GLY A 113 16.90 15.35 7.50
CA GLY A 113 17.11 15.92 8.81
C GLY A 113 16.12 15.40 9.87
N PRO A 114 16.15 15.98 11.09
CA PRO A 114 15.33 15.53 12.20
C PRO A 114 13.85 15.48 11.85
N ARG A 115 13.24 14.28 11.95
CA ARG A 115 11.82 14.04 11.69
C ARG A 115 11.34 14.48 10.29
N HIS A 116 12.24 14.46 9.31
CA HIS A 116 11.95 14.87 7.94
C HIS A 116 12.66 13.95 6.97
N TRP A 117 11.90 13.18 6.20
CA TRP A 117 12.44 12.27 5.19
C TRP A 117 11.77 12.51 3.84
N ARG A 118 12.47 12.14 2.77
CA ARG A 118 11.89 12.03 1.44
C ARG A 118 11.96 10.59 0.99
N LEU A 119 10.87 10.08 0.42
CA LEU A 119 10.87 8.80 -0.29
C LEU A 119 10.61 9.07 -1.77
N THR A 120 11.34 8.37 -2.64
CA THR A 120 11.16 8.45 -4.08
C THR A 120 10.88 7.06 -4.64
N LEU A 121 9.75 6.89 -5.32
CA LEU A 121 9.38 5.66 -6.02
C LEU A 121 9.64 5.83 -7.52
N ASP A 122 10.65 5.14 -8.02
CA ASP A 122 10.85 4.93 -9.45
C ASP A 122 10.15 3.63 -9.86
N ALA A 123 9.20 3.68 -10.79
CA ALA A 123 8.47 2.50 -11.26
C ALA A 123 7.83 2.74 -12.65
N PRO A 124 7.68 1.69 -13.50
CA PRO A 124 7.06 1.82 -14.83
C PRO A 124 5.60 2.23 -14.76
N VAL A 125 5.13 3.10 -15.66
CA VAL A 125 3.70 3.42 -15.82
C VAL A 125 2.97 2.29 -16.54
N GLY A 126 1.88 1.82 -15.96
CA GLY A 126 1.04 0.76 -16.53
C GLY A 126 0.44 -0.12 -15.43
N ASP A 127 -0.87 -0.23 -15.41
CA ASP A 127 -1.59 -0.89 -14.31
C ASP A 127 -1.37 -2.41 -14.28
N ASP A 128 -0.95 -3.03 -15.38
CA ASP A 128 -0.60 -4.45 -15.41
C ASP A 128 0.83 -4.75 -14.92
N VAL A 129 1.70 -3.74 -14.88
CA VAL A 129 3.13 -3.92 -14.60
C VAL A 129 3.58 -3.26 -13.30
N ALA A 130 2.79 -2.35 -12.73
CA ALA A 130 3.14 -1.64 -11.50
C ALA A 130 1.91 -1.15 -10.73
N PRO A 131 2.07 -0.76 -9.44
CA PRO A 131 0.96 -0.29 -8.62
C PRO A 131 0.35 1.00 -9.14
N ASN A 132 -0.96 1.08 -9.29
CA ASN A 132 -1.62 2.20 -9.95
C ASN A 132 -1.67 3.49 -9.11
N GLN A 133 -2.34 4.52 -9.64
CA GLN A 133 -2.46 5.82 -8.98
C GLN A 133 -3.13 5.75 -7.58
N LEU A 134 -4.02 4.80 -7.30
CA LEU A 134 -4.59 4.63 -5.95
C LEU A 134 -3.54 4.13 -4.95
N PHE A 135 -2.65 3.24 -5.38
CA PHE A 135 -1.52 2.81 -4.56
C PHE A 135 -0.51 3.94 -4.38
N CYS A 136 -0.11 4.63 -5.47
CA CYS A 136 0.85 5.72 -5.38
C CYS A 136 0.32 6.90 -4.54
N GLY A 137 -0.95 7.27 -4.73
CA GLY A 137 -1.60 8.43 -4.14
C GLY A 137 -1.98 8.22 -2.67
N PRO A 138 -3.21 7.78 -2.36
CA PRO A 138 -3.64 7.56 -0.99
C PRO A 138 -3.00 6.34 -0.31
N GLY A 139 -2.64 5.31 -1.06
CA GLY A 139 -2.19 4.02 -0.50
C GLY A 139 -0.85 4.05 0.22
N CYS A 140 0.21 4.40 -0.49
CA CYS A 140 1.58 4.51 0.04
C CYS A 140 1.65 5.40 1.29
N PRO A 141 1.14 6.66 1.26
CA PRO A 141 1.09 7.51 2.44
C PRO A 141 0.43 6.85 3.64
N ALA A 142 -0.77 6.30 3.48
CA ALA A 142 -1.49 5.71 4.61
C ALA A 142 -0.79 4.47 5.19
N TRP A 143 -0.14 3.67 4.34
CA TRP A 143 0.67 2.54 4.79
C TRP A 143 1.86 3.01 5.64
N ILE A 144 2.62 4.00 5.14
CA ILE A 144 3.81 4.54 5.83
C ILE A 144 3.42 5.24 7.13
N GLU A 145 2.36 6.07 7.12
CA GLU A 145 1.84 6.72 8.32
C GLU A 145 1.43 5.70 9.38
N MET A 146 0.81 4.58 9.00
CA MET A 146 0.48 3.52 9.94
C MET A 146 1.75 2.86 10.49
N GLY A 147 2.73 2.55 9.64
CA GLY A 147 4.03 2.05 10.07
C GLY A 147 4.71 2.96 11.11
N LEU A 148 4.71 4.28 10.87
CA LEU A 148 5.27 5.28 11.79
C LEU A 148 4.50 5.32 13.12
N ARG A 149 3.17 5.24 13.10
CA ARG A 149 2.39 5.15 14.35
C ARG A 149 2.74 3.91 15.17
N LEU A 150 3.06 2.78 14.52
CA LEU A 150 3.46 1.55 15.19
C LEU A 150 4.86 1.64 15.84
N THR A 151 5.71 2.58 15.44
CA THR A 151 6.99 2.88 16.13
C THR A 151 6.84 3.87 17.29
N GLY A 152 5.61 4.33 17.57
CA GLY A 152 5.32 5.33 18.61
C GLY A 152 5.40 6.78 18.14
N ALA A 153 5.59 7.03 16.83
CA ALA A 153 5.55 8.38 16.29
C ALA A 153 4.15 9.00 16.42
N THR A 154 4.10 10.25 16.88
CA THR A 154 2.86 11.04 16.96
C THR A 154 2.77 11.98 15.76
N ASN A 155 1.58 12.34 15.30
CA ASN A 155 1.41 13.31 14.19
C ASN A 155 2.15 12.92 12.89
N ALA A 156 2.36 11.62 12.65
CA ALA A 156 2.94 11.11 11.43
C ALA A 156 2.10 11.55 10.21
N SER A 157 2.76 12.15 9.22
CA SER A 157 2.14 12.70 8.01
C SER A 157 3.02 12.38 6.81
N VAL A 158 2.40 11.88 5.75
CA VAL A 158 3.08 11.60 4.49
C VAL A 158 2.35 12.31 3.36
N ARG A 159 3.02 13.27 2.72
CA ARG A 159 2.47 14.04 1.62
C ARG A 159 3.04 13.54 0.31
N HIS A 160 2.18 13.05 -0.58
CA HIS A 160 2.52 12.73 -1.96
C HIS A 160 2.59 14.04 -2.78
N THR A 161 3.78 14.38 -3.29
CA THR A 161 4.04 15.68 -3.94
C THR A 161 4.17 15.60 -5.45
N GLU A 162 4.67 14.48 -5.95
CA GLU A 162 4.82 14.18 -7.38
C GLU A 162 4.37 12.75 -7.62
N CYS A 163 3.76 12.47 -8.76
CA CYS A 163 3.27 11.17 -9.15
C CYS A 163 3.69 10.84 -10.58
N ARG A 164 4.23 9.63 -10.76
CA ARG A 164 4.60 9.08 -12.08
C ARG A 164 3.41 8.91 -13.04
N TYR A 165 2.18 8.92 -12.54
CA TYR A 165 0.95 8.87 -13.35
C TYR A 165 0.44 10.25 -13.78
N SER A 166 1.02 11.36 -13.30
CA SER A 166 0.51 12.69 -13.61
C SER A 166 1.61 13.73 -13.84
N ASN A 167 2.26 14.21 -12.79
CA ASN A 167 3.07 15.42 -12.79
C ASN A 167 4.58 15.19 -12.61
N GLY A 168 5.04 13.94 -12.63
CA GLY A 168 6.46 13.59 -12.47
C GLY A 168 6.86 12.35 -13.25
N SER A 169 8.17 12.11 -13.35
CA SER A 169 8.73 10.85 -13.87
C SER A 169 8.82 9.75 -12.80
N SER A 170 8.64 10.11 -11.53
CA SER A 170 8.65 9.23 -10.36
C SER A 170 7.60 9.72 -9.36
N CYS A 171 7.30 8.94 -8.32
CA CYS A 171 6.52 9.46 -7.19
C CYS A 171 7.44 10.00 -6.10
N SER A 172 7.08 11.11 -5.47
CA SER A 172 7.81 11.72 -4.37
C SER A 172 6.91 11.90 -3.16
N TYR A 173 7.44 11.53 -1.99
CA TYR A 173 6.73 11.58 -0.71
C TYR A 173 7.56 12.35 0.31
N VAL A 174 6.98 13.36 0.93
CA VAL A 174 7.57 14.07 2.07
C VAL A 174 6.96 13.49 3.34
N VAL A 175 7.83 13.01 4.23
CA VAL A 175 7.46 12.30 5.46
C VAL A 175 7.89 13.12 6.67
N THR A 176 6.97 13.35 7.61
CA THR A 176 7.21 14.03 8.89
C THR A 176 6.49 13.33 10.03
N TRP A 177 6.99 13.44 11.27
CA TRP A 177 6.36 12.94 12.49
C TRP A 177 6.87 13.68 13.74
#